data_AF-A0A1E3XG44-F1
#
_entry.id   AF-A0A1E3XG44-F1
#
_cell.length_a   1.000
_cell.length_b   1.000
_cell.length_c   1.000
_cell.angle_alpha   90.00
_cell.angle_beta   90.00
_cell.angle_gamma   90.00
#
_symmetry.space_group_name_H-M   'P 1'
#
loop_
_entity.id
_entity.type
_entity.pdbx_description
1 polymer ?
#
loop_
_entity_poly.entity_id
_entity_poly.type
_entity_poly.pdbx_seq_one_letter_code
_entity_poly.pdbx_strand_id
1 'polypeptide(L)'
;MHVSFGAVLLAAPLVQTLILIGFIPGALGTLEAGWFGALTLLGVDKAEIGIFLVVLRILGEAALISVTIIGSLYYFINKNIAKPTVAINT
;
A
#
# COMPACT_ATOMS: atom_id res chain seq x y z
N MET A 1 10.08 17.30 18.52
CA MET A 1 9.38 18.32 17.70
C MET A 1 8.12 17.63 17.17
N HIS A 2 6.92 18.15 17.43
CA HIS A 2 5.69 17.49 16.96
C HIS A 2 5.44 17.86 15.49
N VAL A 3 5.65 16.93 14.57
CA VAL A 3 5.26 17.11 13.17
C VAL A 3 3.74 17.03 13.08
N SER A 4 3.13 18.02 12.43
CA SER A 4 1.68 18.05 12.27
C SER A 4 1.24 16.95 11.30
N PHE A 5 0.13 16.29 11.62
CA PHE A 5 -0.47 15.28 10.73
C PHE A 5 -0.73 15.81 9.32
N GLY A 6 -1.12 17.09 9.21
CA GLY A 6 -1.32 17.76 7.92
C GLY A 6 -0.04 17.84 7.08
N ALA A 7 1.12 18.06 7.69
CA ALA A 7 2.39 18.08 6.97
C ALA A 7 2.75 16.70 6.40
N VAL A 8 2.47 15.62 7.16
CA VAL A 8 2.67 14.24 6.70
C VAL A 8 1.72 13.90 5.55
N LEU A 9 0.47 14.34 5.63
CA LEU A 9 -0.53 14.18 4.57
C LEU A 9 -0.11 14.84 3.26
N LEU A 10 0.45 16.05 3.33
CA LEU A 10 0.94 16.78 2.15
C LEU A 10 2.23 16.18 1.57
N ALA A 11 3.03 15.49 2.39
CA ALA A 11 4.19 14.75 1.92
C ALA A 11 3.80 13.50 1.12
N ALA A 12 2.65 12.87 1.43
CA ALA A 12 2.25 11.61 0.81
C ALA A 12 2.16 11.70 -0.73
N PRO A 13 1.46 12.66 -1.37
CA PRO A 13 1.42 12.78 -2.83
C PRO A 13 2.80 12.89 -3.46
N LEU A 14 3.70 13.67 -2.86
CA LEU A 14 5.07 13.85 -3.35
C LEU A 14 5.84 12.53 -3.32
N VAL A 15 5.76 11.79 -2.22
CA VAL A 15 6.42 10.48 -2.11
C VAL A 15 5.79 9.46 -3.08
N GLN A 16 4.47 9.49 -3.25
CA GLN A 16 3.76 8.60 -4.17
C GLN A 16 4.10 8.90 -5.64
N THR A 17 4.40 10.15 -6.00
CA THR A 17 4.88 10.47 -7.37
C THR A 17 6.23 9.84 -7.69
N LEU A 18 7.07 9.54 -6.70
CA LEU A 18 8.34 8.83 -6.93
C LEU A 18 8.11 7.39 -7.39
N ILE A 19 6.98 6.78 -7.04
CA ILE A 19 6.59 5.45 -7.53
C ILE A 19 6.33 5.46 -9.04
N LEU A 20 5.81 6.57 -9.57
CA LEU A 20 5.53 6.72 -11.00
C LEU A 20 6.81 6.77 -11.85
N ILE A 21 7.93 7.14 -11.23
CA ILE A 21 9.23 7.30 -11.90
C ILE A 21 10.07 6.02 -11.77
N GLY A 22 9.81 5.18 -10.78
CA GLY A 22 10.53 3.94 -10.52
C GLY A 22 9.87 2.72 -11.16
N PHE A 23 10.55 2.05 -12.09
CA PHE A 23 10.16 0.71 -12.59
C PHE A 23 10.51 -0.42 -11.59
N ILE A 24 10.42 -0.17 -10.29
CA ILE A 24 10.83 -1.12 -9.25
C ILE A 24 9.60 -1.88 -8.73
N PRO A 25 9.56 -3.22 -8.80
CA PRO A 25 8.48 -4.02 -8.24
C PRO A 25 8.28 -3.71 -6.74
N GLY A 26 7.05 -3.37 -6.35
CA GLY A 26 6.73 -3.00 -4.96
C GLY A 26 7.35 -1.67 -4.49
N ALA A 27 7.99 -0.90 -5.38
CA ALA A 27 8.67 0.36 -5.10
C ALA A 27 9.64 0.28 -3.89
N LEU A 28 10.25 -0.90 -3.67
CA LEU A 28 11.19 -1.14 -2.58
C LEU A 28 12.43 -0.26 -2.76
N GLY A 29 12.79 0.46 -1.70
CA GLY A 29 13.88 1.44 -1.69
C GLY A 29 13.44 2.83 -2.13
N THR A 30 12.66 2.97 -3.21
CA THR A 30 12.21 4.30 -3.70
C THR A 30 11.21 4.96 -2.75
N LEU A 31 10.26 4.18 -2.24
CA LEU A 31 9.22 4.67 -1.34
C LEU A 31 9.81 5.02 0.03
N GLU A 32 10.73 4.19 0.52
CA GLU A 32 11.49 4.41 1.74
C GLU A 32 12.37 5.66 1.62
N ALA A 33 13.09 5.82 0.53
CA ALA A 33 13.92 7.00 0.29
C ALA A 33 13.07 8.28 0.22
N GLY A 34 11.91 8.22 -0.44
CA GLY A 34 10.98 9.34 -0.53
C GLY A 34 10.45 9.77 0.85
N TRP A 35 9.93 8.82 1.63
CA TRP A 35 9.44 9.10 2.98
C TRP A 35 10.56 9.51 3.94
N PHE A 36 11.73 8.87 3.85
CA PHE A 36 12.89 9.23 4.64
C PHE A 36 13.30 10.68 4.35
N GLY A 37 13.40 11.07 3.08
CA GLY A 37 13.70 12.44 2.69
C GLY A 37 12.64 13.43 3.17
N ALA A 38 11.36 13.14 2.94
CA ALA A 38 10.27 14.02 3.34
C ALA A 38 10.21 14.23 4.86
N LEU A 39 10.32 13.16 5.65
CA LEU A 39 10.28 13.26 7.11
C LEU A 39 11.54 13.89 7.70
N THR A 40 12.70 13.69 7.06
CA THR A 40 13.93 14.40 7.43
C THR A 40 13.78 15.90 7.21
N LEU A 41 13.16 16.32 6.10
CA LEU A 41 12.86 17.74 5.83
C LEU A 41 11.87 18.34 6.83
N LEU A 42 10.98 17.51 7.38
CA LEU A 42 10.05 17.90 8.45
C LEU A 42 10.70 17.88 9.84
N GLY A 43 11.98 17.52 9.95
CA GLY A 43 12.73 17.51 11.21
C GLY A 43 12.41 16.34 12.13
N VAL A 44 11.90 15.23 11.59
CA VAL A 44 11.66 13.99 12.37
C VAL A 44 12.99 13.30 12.66
N ASP A 45 13.11 12.69 13.85
CA ASP A 45 14.31 11.94 14.20
C ASP A 45 14.47 10.67 13.34
N LYS A 46 15.73 10.33 13.03
CA LYS A 46 16.03 9.20 12.13
C LYS A 46 15.57 7.86 12.69
N ALA A 47 15.58 7.67 14.01
CA ALA A 47 15.09 6.44 14.63
C ALA A 47 13.56 6.32 14.49
N GLU A 48 12.84 7.43 14.67
CA GLU A 48 11.39 7.50 14.50
C GLU A 48 10.98 7.26 13.03
N ILE A 49 11.71 7.85 12.07
CA ILE A 49 11.52 7.58 10.64
C ILE A 49 11.69 6.10 10.34
N GLY A 50 12.73 5.46 10.88
CA GLY A 50 12.98 4.03 10.70
C GLY A 50 11.79 3.18 11.16
N ILE A 51 11.26 3.45 12.35
CA ILE A 51 10.08 2.76 12.88
C ILE A 51 8.87 3.01 11.98
N PHE A 52 8.62 4.25 11.57
CA PHE A 52 7.52 4.61 10.68
C PHE A 52 7.57 3.81 9.36
N LEU A 53 8.74 3.73 8.71
CA LEU A 53 8.91 3.01 7.45
C LEU A 53 8.64 1.51 7.59
N VAL A 54 9.11 0.90 8.67
CA VAL A 54 8.88 -0.52 8.95
C VAL A 54 7.39 -0.79 9.17
N VAL A 55 6.73 0.03 9.98
CA VAL A 55 5.28 -0.08 10.24
C VAL A 55 4.48 0.15 8.96
N LEU A 56 4.85 1.15 8.17
CA LEU A 56 4.23 1.46 6.87
C LEU A 56 4.27 0.25 5.94
N ARG A 57 5.41 -0.47 5.88
CA ARG A 57 5.56 -1.67 5.06
C ARG A 57 4.70 -2.82 5.59
N ILE A 58 4.79 -3.14 6.87
CA ILE A 58 4.04 -4.25 7.44
C ILE A 58 2.53 -4.05 7.22
N LEU A 59 2.02 -2.86 7.53
CA LEU A 59 0.59 -2.56 7.38
C LEU A 59 0.18 -2.43 5.91
N GLY A 60 1.01 -1.81 5.07
CA GLY A 60 0.74 -1.64 3.65
C GLY A 60 0.65 -2.98 2.92
N GLU A 61 1.63 -3.86 3.11
CA GLU A 61 1.63 -5.19 2.49
C GLU A 61 0.49 -6.06 3.04
N ALA A 62 0.23 -6.02 4.36
CA ALA A 62 -0.89 -6.73 4.96
C ALA A 62 -2.24 -6.29 4.37
N ALA A 63 -2.43 -4.98 4.14
CA ALA A 63 -3.63 -4.45 3.51
C ALA A 63 -3.78 -4.96 2.06
N LEU A 64 -2.68 -4.94 1.29
CA LEU A 64 -2.67 -5.39 -0.11
C LEU A 64 -2.98 -6.89 -0.24
N ILE A 65 -2.39 -7.71 0.63
CA ILE A 65 -2.68 -9.14 0.73
C ILE A 65 -4.14 -9.36 1.09
N SER A 66 -4.66 -8.63 2.08
CA SER A 66 -6.07 -8.76 2.52
C SER A 66 -7.04 -8.45 1.38
N VAL A 67 -6.83 -7.34 0.66
CA VAL A 67 -7.65 -6.97 -0.50
C VAL A 67 -7.57 -8.03 -1.60
N THR A 68 -6.38 -8.57 -1.87
CA THR A 68 -6.19 -9.62 -2.88
C THR A 68 -6.92 -10.90 -2.53
N ILE A 69 -6.85 -11.33 -1.27
CA ILE A 69 -7.56 -12.52 -0.77
C ILE A 69 -9.07 -12.33 -0.90
N ILE A 70 -9.60 -11.21 -0.40
CA ILE A 70 -11.04 -10.90 -0.45
C ILE A 70 -11.52 -10.86 -1.90
N GLY A 71 -10.80 -10.15 -2.78
CA GLY A 71 -11.16 -10.06 -4.20
C GLY A 71 -11.14 -11.42 -4.90
N SER A 72 -10.14 -12.26 -4.59
CA SER A 72 -10.01 -13.61 -5.15
C SER A 72 -11.12 -14.54 -4.67
N LEU A 73 -11.49 -14.47 -3.38
CA LEU A 73 -12.61 -15.21 -2.80
C LEU A 73 -13.93 -14.79 -3.44
N TYR A 74 -14.17 -13.48 -3.57
CA TYR A 74 -15.36 -12.96 -4.24
C TYR A 74 -15.49 -13.48 -5.67
N TYR A 75 -14.40 -13.42 -6.44
CA TYR A 75 -14.38 -13.94 -7.81
C TYR A 75 -14.62 -15.45 -7.87
N PHE A 76 -14.00 -16.22 -6.96
CA PHE A 76 -14.19 -17.67 -6.87
C PHE A 76 -15.64 -18.04 -6.56
N ILE A 77 -16.25 -17.36 -5.59
CA ILE A 77 -17.66 -17.56 -5.21
C ILE A 77 -18.56 -17.27 -6.42
N ASN A 78 -18.39 -16.12 -7.06
CA ASN A 78 -19.22 -15.74 -8.21
C ASN A 78 -19.05 -16.72 -9.39
N LYS A 79 -17.82 -17.14 -9.70
CA LYS A 79 -17.54 -18.08 -10.80
C LYS A 79 -18.13 -19.48 -10.58
N ASN A 80 -18.19 -19.96 -9.34
CA ASN A 80 -18.65 -21.32 -9.04
C ASN A 80 -20.14 -21.40 -8.67
N ILE A 81 -20.72 -20.33 -8.14
CA ILE A 81 -22.15 -20.30 -7.74
C ILE A 81 -23.03 -19.76 -8.88
N ALA A 82 -22.52 -18.86 -9.73
CA ALA A 82 -23.30 -18.28 -10.84
C ALA A 82 -23.25 -19.09 -12.15
N LYS A 83 -22.67 -20.31 -12.17
CA LYS A 83 -22.88 -21.21 -13.31
C LYS A 83 -24.35 -21.63 -13.29
N PRO A 84 -25.19 -21.24 -14.26
CA PRO A 84 -26.51 -21.83 -14.37
C PRO A 84 -26.28 -23.32 -14.51
N THR A 85 -26.90 -24.09 -13.62
CA THR A 85 -27.11 -25.51 -13.77
C THR A 85 -27.59 -25.70 -15.20
N VAL A 86 -26.72 -26.19 -16.09
CA VAL A 86 -27.12 -26.50 -17.46
C VAL A 86 -28.32 -27.41 -17.31
N ALA A 87 -29.45 -26.91 -17.81
CA ALA A 87 -30.75 -27.54 -17.70
C ALA A 87 -30.60 -29.02 -18.08
N ILE A 88 -30.66 -29.89 -17.06
CA ILE A 88 -30.95 -31.29 -17.26
C ILE A 88 -32.43 -31.33 -17.57
N ASN A 89 -32.79 -31.11 -18.84
CA ASN A 89 -34.05 -31.51 -19.46
C ASN A 89 -34.00 -31.10 -20.94
N THR A 90 -33.58 -32.04 -21.79
CA THR A 90 -34.32 -32.63 -22.92
C THR A 90 -33.35 -33.41 -23.79
#